data_AF-A0AAX3BF31-F1
#
_entry.id   AF-A0AAX3BF31-F1
#
_cell.length_a   1.000
_cell.length_b   1.000
_cell.length_c   1.000
_cell.angle_alpha   90.00
_cell.angle_beta   90.00
_cell.angle_gamma   90.00
#
_symmetry.space_group_name_H-M   'P 1'
#
loop_
_entity.id
_entity.type
_entity.pdbx_description
1 polymer ?
#
loop_
_entity_poly.entity_id
_entity_poly.type
_entity_poly.pdbx_seq_one_letter_code
_entity_poly.pdbx_strand_id
1 'polypeptide(L)'
;MKRFVFPLQKLLEIRQKKEDQQKIALARASGAYQREVRKLEAVKEHEAHLREQIKKSSQMDIQTLRRLDYYGWHSKRIESDLQKEIEKKKNAMEKELALYTKYRQEKRAVEILKEKAWKAHVEAEMREEQQTLDELSQMIFHKKKEYADNQREEKGGEEV
;
A
#
# COMPACT_ATOMS: atom_id res chain seq x y z
N MET A 1 3.47 25.96 21.03
CA MET A 1 3.75 24.69 20.31
C MET A 1 3.86 24.98 18.82
N LYS A 2 5.04 24.74 18.23
CA LYS A 2 5.23 24.91 16.79
C LYS A 2 4.60 23.71 16.09
N ARG A 3 3.91 23.93 14.97
CA ARG A 3 3.36 22.80 14.19
C ARG A 3 4.52 22.04 13.56
N PHE A 4 4.53 20.71 13.71
CA PHE A 4 5.49 19.86 13.02
C PHE A 4 5.33 20.00 11.51
N VAL A 5 6.44 20.29 10.83
CA VAL A 5 6.52 20.33 9.38
C VAL A 5 7.54 19.29 8.95
N PHE A 6 7.08 18.27 8.22
CA PHE A 6 7.98 17.25 7.69
C PHE A 6 8.67 17.79 6.43
N PRO A 7 10.02 17.91 6.40
CA PRO A 7 10.73 18.53 5.28
C PRO A 7 10.52 17.80 3.94
N LEU A 8 10.34 16.48 3.98
CA LEU A 8 10.16 15.63 2.80
C LEU A 8 8.68 15.36 2.46
N GLN A 9 7.75 16.18 2.96
CA GLN A 9 6.32 16.00 2.72
C GLN A 9 5.98 16.03 1.22
N LYS A 10 6.56 16.95 0.44
CA LYS A 10 6.41 17.00 -1.02
C LYS A 10 6.90 15.72 -1.71
N LEU A 11 8.02 15.15 -1.23
CA LEU A 11 8.57 13.91 -1.78
C LEU A 11 7.63 12.72 -1.51
N LEU A 12 7.06 12.65 -0.30
CA LEU A 12 6.08 11.63 0.07
C LEU A 12 4.86 11.68 -0.85
N GLU A 13 4.33 12.87 -1.10
CA GLU A 13 3.18 13.08 -1.99
C GLU A 13 3.49 12.68 -3.45
N ILE A 14 4.68 13.01 -3.95
CA ILE A 14 5.10 12.57 -5.30
C ILE A 14 5.18 11.04 -5.37
N ARG A 15 5.75 10.39 -4.34
CA ARG A 15 5.86 8.91 -4.31
C ARG A 15 4.48 8.26 -4.18
N GLN A 16 3.58 8.84 -3.41
CA GLN A 16 2.19 8.38 -3.30
C GLN A 16 1.47 8.47 -4.66
N LYS A 17 1.59 9.61 -5.36
CA LYS A 17 1.02 9.74 -6.72
C LYS A 17 1.56 8.70 -7.70
N LYS A 18 2.87 8.40 -7.64
CA LYS A 18 3.49 7.36 -8.47
C LYS A 18 2.97 5.96 -8.14
N GLU A 19 2.84 5.62 -6.85
CA GLU A 19 2.23 4.36 -6.41
C GLU A 19 0.79 4.24 -6.92
N ASP A 20 -0.02 5.30 -6.78
CA ASP A 20 -1.42 5.31 -7.19
C ASP A 20 -1.58 5.15 -8.71
N GLN A 21 -0.76 5.85 -9.50
CA GLN A 21 -0.73 5.69 -10.96
C GLN A 21 -0.37 4.25 -11.34
N GLN A 22 0.64 3.68 -10.68
CA GLN A 22 1.10 2.33 -10.95
C GLN A 22 0.08 1.27 -10.52
N LYS A 23 -0.67 1.52 -9.44
CA LYS A 23 -1.78 0.67 -8.99
C LYS A 23 -2.88 0.60 -10.06
N ILE A 24 -3.20 1.73 -10.70
CA ILE A 24 -4.16 1.75 -11.81
C ILE A 24 -3.62 0.97 -13.01
N ALA A 25 -2.35 1.13 -13.35
CA ALA A 25 -1.71 0.38 -14.44
C ALA A 25 -1.74 -1.14 -14.19
N LEU A 26 -1.38 -1.57 -12.97
CA LEU A 26 -1.46 -2.96 -12.54
C LEU A 26 -2.89 -3.51 -12.62
N ALA A 27 -3.89 -2.75 -12.17
CA ALA A 27 -5.29 -3.16 -12.26
C ALA A 27 -5.74 -3.34 -13.72
N ARG A 28 -5.31 -2.47 -14.63
CA ARG A 28 -5.59 -2.61 -16.08
C ARG A 28 -4.92 -3.85 -16.66
N ALA A 29 -3.65 -4.10 -16.34
CA ALA A 29 -2.92 -5.27 -16.82
C ALA A 29 -3.50 -6.59 -16.27
N SER A 30 -3.82 -6.62 -14.98
CA SER A 30 -4.48 -7.76 -14.33
C SER A 30 -5.87 -8.02 -14.95
N GLY A 31 -6.66 -6.98 -15.17
CA GLY A 31 -7.95 -7.10 -15.85
C GLY A 31 -7.82 -7.62 -17.28
N ALA A 32 -6.78 -7.22 -18.02
CA ALA A 32 -6.50 -7.76 -19.36
C ALA A 32 -6.13 -9.24 -19.32
N TYR A 33 -5.25 -9.64 -18.40
CA TYR A 33 -4.89 -11.03 -18.19
C TYR A 33 -6.10 -11.90 -17.82
N GLN A 34 -6.91 -11.47 -16.86
CA GLN A 34 -8.11 -12.20 -16.43
C GLN A 34 -9.13 -12.34 -17.56
N ARG A 35 -9.29 -11.34 -18.43
CA ARG A 35 -10.17 -11.45 -19.60
C ARG A 35 -9.72 -12.54 -20.55
N GLU A 36 -8.43 -12.66 -20.84
CA GLU A 36 -7.92 -13.71 -21.72
C GLU A 36 -8.02 -15.10 -21.07
N VAL A 37 -7.78 -15.21 -19.76
CA VAL A 37 -7.98 -16.45 -19.01
C VAL A 37 -9.44 -16.91 -19.09
N ARG A 38 -10.39 -16.01 -18.87
CA ARG A 38 -11.83 -16.31 -18.98
C ARG A 38 -12.24 -16.77 -20.39
N LYS A 39 -11.63 -16.21 -21.44
CA LYS A 39 -11.88 -16.69 -22.81
C LYS A 39 -11.42 -18.13 -22.99
N LEU A 40 -10.23 -18.47 -22.47
CA LEU A 40 -9.73 -19.84 -22.53
C LEU A 40 -10.61 -20.80 -21.73
N GLU A 41 -11.06 -20.39 -20.55
CA GLU A 41 -12.02 -21.15 -19.73
C GLU A 41 -13.33 -21.39 -20.48
N ALA A 42 -13.91 -20.36 -21.11
CA ALA A 42 -15.13 -20.48 -21.90
C ALA A 42 -14.97 -21.44 -23.09
N VAL A 43 -13.83 -21.42 -23.78
CA VAL A 43 -13.53 -22.37 -24.87
C VAL A 43 -13.46 -23.80 -24.34
N LYS A 44 -12.79 -24.02 -23.20
CA LYS A 44 -12.68 -25.33 -22.56
C LYS A 44 -14.02 -25.87 -22.06
N GLU A 45 -14.82 -25.02 -21.44
CA GLU A 45 -16.18 -25.37 -20.99
C GLU A 45 -17.07 -25.75 -22.17
N HIS A 46 -16.99 -24.98 -23.26
CA HIS A 46 -17.76 -25.28 -24.46
C HIS A 46 -17.32 -26.60 -25.10
N GLU A 47 -16.01 -26.88 -25.16
CA GLU A 47 -15.49 -28.16 -25.63
C GLU A 47 -15.92 -29.32 -24.73
N ALA A 48 -15.88 -29.15 -23.41
CA ALA A 48 -16.32 -30.17 -22.45
C ALA A 48 -17.81 -30.48 -22.62
N HIS A 49 -18.65 -29.44 -22.77
CA HIS A 49 -20.08 -29.59 -23.01
C HIS A 49 -20.36 -30.34 -24.33
N LEU A 50 -19.65 -30.00 -25.41
CA LEU A 50 -19.77 -30.70 -26.69
C LEU A 50 -19.37 -32.18 -26.55
N ARG A 51 -18.26 -32.47 -25.86
CA ARG A 51 -17.84 -33.86 -25.58
C ARG A 51 -18.87 -34.63 -24.77
N GLU A 52 -19.55 -33.99 -23.83
CA GLU A 52 -20.62 -34.62 -23.05
C GLU A 52 -21.86 -34.91 -23.89
N GLN A 53 -22.27 -33.98 -24.76
CA GLN A 53 -23.38 -34.19 -25.70
C GLN A 53 -23.10 -35.37 -26.64
N ILE A 54 -21.88 -35.45 -27.16
CA ILE A 54 -21.40 -36.56 -28.01
C ILE A 54 -21.53 -37.91 -27.29
N LYS A 55 -21.07 -38.00 -26.03
CA LYS A 55 -21.16 -39.22 -25.23
C LYS A 55 -22.61 -39.70 -25.01
N LYS A 56 -23.57 -38.78 -24.99
CA LYS A 56 -25.00 -39.09 -24.79
C LYS A 56 -25.71 -39.50 -26.08
N SER A 57 -25.16 -39.21 -27.26
CA SER A 57 -25.77 -39.64 -28.53
C SER A 57 -25.33 -41.07 -28.89
N SER A 58 -26.29 -41.97 -29.05
CA SER A 58 -26.04 -43.39 -29.36
C SER A 58 -25.83 -43.68 -30.85
N GLN A 59 -26.23 -42.75 -31.73
CA GLN A 59 -26.04 -42.85 -33.17
C GLN A 59 -25.52 -41.52 -33.71
N MET A 60 -24.26 -41.51 -34.16
CA MET A 60 -23.65 -40.37 -34.83
C MET A 60 -23.44 -40.69 -36.30
N ASP A 61 -23.89 -39.77 -37.15
CA ASP A 61 -23.58 -39.80 -38.58
C ASP A 61 -22.11 -39.42 -38.82
N ILE A 62 -21.52 -39.97 -39.89
CA ILE A 62 -20.14 -39.69 -40.33
C ILE A 62 -19.91 -38.20 -40.57
N GLN A 63 -20.92 -37.47 -41.07
CA GLN A 63 -20.82 -36.01 -41.24
C GLN A 63 -20.69 -35.28 -39.90
N THR A 64 -21.38 -35.78 -38.87
CA THR A 64 -21.30 -35.22 -37.51
C THR A 64 -19.90 -35.47 -36.93
N LEU A 65 -19.36 -36.67 -37.09
CA LEU A 65 -17.99 -37.00 -36.65
C LEU A 65 -16.94 -36.09 -37.31
N ARG A 66 -17.01 -35.88 -38.64
CA ARG A 66 -16.08 -34.98 -39.34
C ARG A 66 -16.16 -33.53 -38.85
N ARG A 67 -17.37 -33.05 -38.56
CA ARG A 67 -17.57 -31.69 -38.02
C ARG A 67 -16.96 -31.54 -36.64
N LEU A 68 -17.05 -32.58 -35.81
CA LEU A 68 -16.48 -32.63 -34.47
C LEU A 68 -14.96 -32.70 -34.49
N ASP A 69 -14.37 -33.49 -35.38
CA ASP A 69 -12.91 -33.52 -35.57
C ASP A 69 -12.38 -32.15 -36.02
N TYR A 70 -13.06 -31.50 -36.98
CA TYR A 70 -12.73 -30.15 -37.40
C TYR A 70 -12.82 -29.16 -36.24
N TYR A 71 -13.88 -29.25 -35.43
CA TYR A 71 -14.06 -28.41 -34.25
C TYR A 71 -12.97 -28.64 -33.20
N GLY A 72 -12.62 -29.89 -32.91
CA GLY A 72 -11.56 -30.24 -31.96
C GLY A 72 -10.18 -29.74 -32.41
N TRP A 73 -9.88 -29.84 -33.70
CA TRP A 73 -8.65 -29.26 -34.27
C TRP A 73 -8.64 -27.74 -34.16
N HIS A 74 -9.75 -27.08 -34.50
CA HIS A 74 -9.87 -25.63 -34.44
C HIS A 74 -9.85 -25.09 -32.99
N SER A 75 -10.47 -25.81 -32.05
CA SER A 75 -10.43 -25.51 -30.61
C SER A 75 -9.00 -25.52 -30.10
N LYS A 76 -8.24 -26.60 -30.34
CA LYS A 76 -6.82 -26.71 -29.93
C LYS A 76 -5.96 -25.58 -30.49
N ARG A 77 -6.22 -25.15 -31.73
CA ARG A 77 -5.51 -24.01 -32.33
C ARG A 77 -5.84 -22.71 -31.59
N ILE A 78 -7.13 -22.44 -31.35
CA ILE A 78 -7.58 -21.28 -30.57
C ILE A 78 -6.98 -21.31 -29.17
N GLU A 79 -6.99 -22.46 -28.49
CA GLU A 79 -6.40 -22.61 -27.16
C GLU A 79 -4.92 -22.28 -27.16
N SER A 80 -4.16 -22.77 -28.14
CA SER A 80 -2.72 -22.49 -28.26
C SER A 80 -2.45 -20.99 -28.47
N ASP A 81 -3.24 -20.33 -29.31
CA ASP A 81 -3.10 -18.89 -29.57
C ASP A 81 -3.49 -18.06 -28.33
N LEU A 82 -4.58 -18.44 -27.65
CA LEU A 82 -4.98 -17.83 -26.38
C LEU A 82 -3.94 -18.03 -25.28
N GLN A 83 -3.32 -19.21 -25.18
CA GLN A 83 -2.26 -19.46 -24.20
C GLN A 83 -1.06 -18.53 -24.41
N LYS A 84 -0.63 -18.33 -25.66
CA LYS A 84 0.45 -17.38 -25.98
C LYS A 84 0.07 -15.95 -25.60
N GLU A 85 -1.16 -15.53 -25.86
CA GLU A 85 -1.64 -14.20 -25.47
C GLU A 85 -1.75 -14.06 -23.96
N ILE A 86 -2.27 -15.07 -23.25
CA ILE A 86 -2.31 -15.12 -21.79
C ILE A 86 -0.91 -14.96 -21.21
N GLU A 87 0.08 -15.66 -21.75
CA GLU A 87 1.47 -15.56 -21.30
C GLU A 87 2.05 -14.16 -21.52
N LYS A 88 1.80 -13.54 -22.69
CA LYS A 88 2.19 -12.15 -22.93
C LYS A 88 1.54 -11.19 -21.93
N LYS A 89 0.24 -11.34 -21.65
CA LYS A 89 -0.50 -10.49 -20.70
C LYS A 89 -0.07 -10.75 -19.25
N LYS A 90 0.26 -11.99 -18.90
CA LYS A 90 0.83 -12.38 -17.61
C LYS A 90 2.17 -11.68 -17.39
N ASN A 91 3.08 -11.78 -18.36
CA ASN A 91 4.38 -11.14 -18.29
C ASN A 91 4.27 -9.61 -18.18
N ALA A 92 3.30 -9.00 -18.89
CA ALA A 92 3.01 -7.58 -18.73
C ALA A 92 2.51 -7.25 -17.31
N MET A 93 1.56 -8.02 -16.78
CA MET A 93 1.06 -7.85 -15.41
C MET A 93 2.18 -8.01 -14.36
N GLU A 94 3.07 -8.99 -14.51
CA GLU A 94 4.19 -9.20 -13.61
C GLU A 94 5.19 -8.04 -13.62
N LYS A 95 5.46 -7.45 -14.80
CA LYS A 95 6.27 -6.23 -14.89
C LYS A 95 5.63 -5.06 -14.14
N GLU A 96 4.33 -4.84 -14.33
CA GLU A 96 3.59 -3.80 -13.61
C GLU A 96 3.58 -4.04 -12.09
N LEU A 97 3.51 -5.31 -11.67
CA LEU A 97 3.55 -5.71 -10.26
C LEU A 97 4.91 -5.45 -9.62
N ALA A 98 6.00 -5.74 -10.35
CA ALA A 98 7.35 -5.45 -9.89
C ALA A 98 7.57 -3.94 -9.70
N LEU A 99 7.11 -3.13 -10.66
CA LEU A 99 7.15 -1.66 -10.56
C LEU A 99 6.31 -1.14 -9.40
N TYR A 100 5.09 -1.66 -9.21
CA TYR A 100 4.24 -1.29 -8.08
C TYR A 100 4.92 -1.59 -6.74
N THR A 101 5.53 -2.77 -6.63
CA THR A 101 6.25 -3.19 -5.41
C THR A 101 7.41 -2.24 -5.11
N LYS A 102 8.17 -1.85 -6.14
CA LYS A 102 9.26 -0.88 -6.02
C LYS A 102 8.76 0.47 -5.51
N TYR A 103 7.71 1.04 -6.12
CA TYR A 103 7.18 2.33 -5.67
C TYR A 103 6.59 2.29 -4.27
N ARG A 104 5.96 1.17 -3.91
CA ARG A 104 5.46 0.95 -2.54
C ARG A 104 6.60 0.92 -1.52
N GLN A 105 7.71 0.24 -1.82
CA GLN A 105 8.90 0.25 -0.97
C GLN A 105 9.51 1.65 -0.85
N GLU A 106 9.63 2.37 -1.96
CA GLU A 106 10.13 3.75 -1.96
C GLU A 106 9.26 4.67 -1.11
N LYS A 107 7.93 4.59 -1.22
CA LYS A 107 7.01 5.34 -0.36
C LYS A 107 7.21 4.97 1.12
N ARG A 108 7.25 3.67 1.42
CA ARG A 108 7.40 3.18 2.80
C ARG A 108 8.69 3.69 3.45
N ALA A 109 9.79 3.79 2.70
CA ALA A 109 11.03 4.36 3.20
C ALA A 109 10.87 5.82 3.68
N VAL A 110 10.11 6.64 2.95
CA VAL A 110 9.86 8.04 3.33
C VAL A 110 8.88 8.15 4.50
N GLU A 111 7.88 7.26 4.57
CA GLU A 111 6.98 7.18 5.72
C GLU A 111 7.74 6.89 7.02
N ILE A 112 8.68 5.93 6.97
CA ILE A 112 9.52 5.61 8.14
C ILE A 112 10.35 6.84 8.56
N LEU A 113 10.88 7.62 7.61
CA LEU A 113 11.59 8.86 7.93
C LEU A 113 10.66 9.90 8.57
N LYS A 114 9.40 10.00 8.10
CA LYS A 114 8.39 10.88 8.69
C LYS A 114 8.05 10.46 10.13
N GLU A 115 7.84 9.17 10.36
CA GLU A 115 7.57 8.61 11.69
C GLU A 115 8.74 8.91 12.65
N LYS A 116 9.99 8.73 12.21
CA LYS A 116 11.18 9.05 13.00
C LYS A 116 11.30 10.54 13.31
N ALA A 117 11.10 11.40 12.30
CA ALA A 117 11.16 12.84 12.47
C ALA A 117 10.06 13.34 13.43
N TRP A 118 8.87 12.75 13.36
CA TRP A 118 7.78 13.06 14.29
C TRP A 118 8.13 12.68 15.73
N LYS A 119 8.66 11.46 15.96
CA LYS A 119 9.11 11.05 17.29
C LYS A 119 10.16 12.00 17.87
N ALA A 120 11.15 12.36 17.08
CA ALA A 120 12.19 13.31 17.50
C ALA A 120 11.62 14.69 17.84
N HIS A 121 10.63 15.18 17.09
CA HIS A 121 9.94 16.44 17.40
C HIS A 121 9.19 16.37 18.73
N VAL A 122 8.44 15.29 18.95
CA VAL A 122 7.69 15.09 20.21
C VAL A 122 8.65 15.00 21.40
N GLU A 123 9.76 14.26 21.27
CA GLU A 123 10.78 14.18 22.32
C GLU A 123 11.43 15.54 22.62
N ALA A 124 11.67 16.36 21.59
CA ALA A 124 12.21 17.71 21.76
C ALA A 124 11.20 18.62 22.46
N GLU A 125 9.92 18.60 22.06
CA GLU A 125 8.86 19.38 22.72
C GLU A 125 8.70 18.99 24.19
N MET A 126 8.67 17.69 24.50
CA MET A 126 8.59 17.22 25.90
C MET A 126 9.79 17.69 26.73
N ARG A 127 10.99 17.74 26.13
CA ARG A 127 12.20 18.21 26.81
C ARG A 127 12.18 19.71 27.04
N GLU A 128 11.74 20.49 26.06
CA GLU A 128 11.55 21.95 26.21
C GLU A 128 10.50 22.25 27.28
N GLU A 129 9.36 21.54 27.26
CA GLU A 129 8.32 21.68 28.28
C GLU A 129 8.86 21.37 29.68
N GLN A 130 9.59 20.27 29.84
CA GLN A 130 10.19 19.91 31.12
C GLN A 130 11.18 20.97 31.61
N GLN A 131 12.04 21.51 30.73
CA GLN A 131 12.95 22.61 31.07
C GLN A 131 12.19 23.85 31.54
N THR A 132 11.12 24.24 30.84
CA THR A 132 10.31 25.40 31.25
C THR A 132 9.62 25.19 32.61
N LEU A 133 9.16 23.96 32.91
CA LEU A 133 8.58 23.62 34.21
C LEU A 133 9.61 23.64 35.33
N ASP A 134 10.82 23.15 35.08
CA ASP A 134 11.91 23.16 36.04
C ASP A 134 12.36 24.61 36.34
N GLU A 135 12.49 25.45 35.32
CA GLU A 135 12.80 26.88 35.48
C GLU A 135 11.72 27.62 36.29
N LEU A 136 10.43 27.39 35.97
CA LEU A 136 9.32 27.95 36.74
C LEU A 136 9.34 27.47 38.20
N SER A 137 9.64 26.20 38.42
CA SER A 137 9.73 25.61 39.77
C SER A 137 10.86 26.26 40.59
N GLN A 138 12.02 26.47 39.98
CA GLN A 138 13.14 27.18 40.61
C GLN A 138 12.78 28.63 40.93
N MET A 139 12.16 29.36 40.00
CA MET A 139 11.72 30.74 40.24
C MET A 139 10.73 30.84 41.40
N ILE A 140 9.73 29.93 41.46
CA ILE A 140 8.76 29.89 42.55
C ILE A 140 9.45 29.58 43.88
N PHE A 141 10.40 28.64 43.88
CA PHE A 141 11.15 28.29 45.08
C PHE A 141 12.00 29.46 45.60
N HIS A 142 12.75 30.12 44.71
CA HIS A 142 13.54 31.30 45.05
C HIS A 142 12.66 32.42 45.61
N LYS A 143 11.54 32.71 44.95
CA LYS A 143 10.59 33.72 45.42
C LYS A 143 10.02 33.40 46.80
N LYS A 144 9.64 32.14 47.05
CA LYS A 144 9.17 31.69 48.38
C LYS A 144 10.25 31.83 49.45
N LYS A 145 11.51 31.52 49.11
CA LYS A 145 12.64 31.66 50.02
C LYS A 145 12.88 33.13 50.38
N GLU A 146 12.89 34.03 49.40
CA GLU A 146 13.01 35.49 49.63
C GLU A 146 11.89 36.01 50.55
N TYR A 147 10.64 35.59 50.34
CA TYR A 147 9.55 35.96 51.27
C TYR A 147 9.76 35.43 52.69
N ALA A 148 10.24 34.21 52.84
CA ALA A 148 10.49 33.61 54.15
C ALA A 148 11.66 34.27 54.89
N ASP A 149 12.72 34.65 54.16
CA ASP A 149 13.88 35.34 54.71
C ASP A 149 13.50 36.77 55.14
N ASN A 150 12.73 37.51 54.32
CA ASN A 150 12.22 38.84 54.70
C ASN A 150 11.32 38.80 55.95
N GLN A 151 10.46 37.79 56.10
CA GLN A 151 9.62 37.64 57.31
C GLN A 151 10.40 37.27 58.58
N ARG A 152 11.61 36.72 58.45
CA ARG A 152 12.49 36.44 59.59
C ARG A 152 13.23 37.70 60.03
N GLU A 153 13.65 38.54 59.10
CA GLU A 153 14.28 39.83 59.40
C GLU A 153 13.30 40.79 60.09
N GLU A 154 12.02 40.82 59.67
CA GLU A 154 10.99 41.63 60.34
C GLU A 154 10.71 41.17 61.79
N LYS A 155 10.78 39.87 62.08
CA LYS A 155 10.57 39.34 63.44
C LYS A 155 11.80 39.43 64.35
N GLY A 156 13.01 39.47 63.78
CA GLY A 156 14.25 39.68 64.54
C GLY A 156 14.47 41.13 64.98
N GLY A 157 13.72 42.09 64.41
CA GLY A 157 13.79 43.51 64.77
C GLY A 157 12.87 43.95 65.92
N GLU A 158 11.98 43.08 66.41
CA GLU A 158 11.08 43.39 67.55
C GLU A 158 11.62 42.93 68.92
N GLU A 159 12.79 42.29 68.97
CA GLU A 159 13.51 41.97 70.22
C GLU A 159 14.75 42.87 70.41
N VAL A 160 14.56 44.18 70.55
CA VAL A 160 15.54 45.10 71.17
C VAL A 160 14.82 46.11 72.07
#